data_AF-A0A9E6BNJ4-F1
#
_entry.id   AF-A0A9E6BNJ4-F1
#
_cell.length_a   1.000
_cell.length_b   1.000
_cell.length_c   1.000
_cell.angle_alpha   90.00
_cell.angle_beta   90.00
_cell.angle_gamma   90.00
#
_symmetry.space_group_name_H-M   'P 1'
#
loop_
_entity.id
_entity.type
_entity.pdbx_description
1 polymer ?
#
loop_
_entity_poly.entity_id
_entity_poly.type
_entity_poly.pdbx_seq_one_letter_code
_entity_poly.pdbx_strand_id
1 'polypeptide(L)'
;MLALLALIGLGMPSLQRRMQLDDETCLFYAGFLAHRRPNALSLRRMLEDCFDLPVRVEQFRGQWLYLSADNQSSLPSRECPEGRNCALGENVIVGTRVWSVENAFRIRLGPLRYHEFEQLVPSGETLTRLAQLVRMYVGPEYDFDVQLVLRATEVPASRLGGDGPIQTRLGWNSWLISRPPREDVSDAVFVHEGWPERAGRQSA
;
A
#
# COMPACT_ATOMS: atom_id res chain seq x y z
N MET A 1 -31.12 4.48 4.33
CA MET A 1 -29.95 3.60 4.08
C MET A 1 -29.40 3.77 2.66
N LEU A 2 -30.20 3.59 1.60
CA LEU A 2 -29.74 3.78 0.20
C LEU A 2 -29.11 5.14 -0.12
N ALA A 3 -29.63 6.24 0.45
CA ALA A 3 -29.06 7.57 0.25
C ALA A 3 -27.64 7.72 0.83
N LEU A 4 -27.34 7.06 1.96
CA LEU A 4 -26.02 7.09 2.58
C LEU A 4 -25.03 6.19 1.81
N LEU A 5 -25.50 5.05 1.30
CA LEU A 5 -24.72 4.22 0.37
C LEU A 5 -24.40 4.97 -0.92
N ALA A 6 -25.35 5.71 -1.49
CA ALA A 6 -25.12 6.54 -2.67
C ALA A 6 -24.10 7.64 -2.43
N LEU A 7 -24.09 8.24 -1.23
CA LEU A 7 -23.14 9.28 -0.83
C LEU A 7 -21.69 8.78 -0.84
N ILE A 8 -21.47 7.50 -0.51
CA ILE A 8 -20.13 6.87 -0.46
C ILE A 8 -19.79 6.08 -1.73
N GLY A 9 -20.56 6.24 -2.81
CA GLY A 9 -20.32 5.56 -4.09
C GLY A 9 -20.80 4.10 -4.15
N LEU A 10 -21.50 3.59 -3.14
CA LEU A 10 -22.06 2.23 -3.05
C LEU A 10 -23.58 2.18 -3.31
N GLY A 11 -24.14 3.22 -3.92
CA GLY A 11 -25.59 3.35 -4.16
C GLY A 11 -26.15 2.34 -5.17
N MET A 12 -25.31 1.76 -6.01
CA MET A 12 -25.71 0.73 -6.97
C MET A 12 -25.57 -0.68 -6.38
N PRO A 13 -26.57 -1.57 -6.52
CA PRO A 13 -26.49 -2.94 -6.00
C PRO A 13 -25.27 -3.73 -6.48
N SER A 14 -24.79 -3.43 -7.70
CA SER A 14 -23.60 -4.05 -8.29
C SER A 14 -22.27 -3.61 -7.66
N LEU A 15 -22.28 -2.56 -6.84
CA LEU A 15 -21.10 -2.05 -6.12
C LEU A 15 -21.07 -2.46 -4.65
N GLN A 16 -22.20 -2.93 -4.10
CA GLN A 16 -22.31 -3.44 -2.74
C GLN A 16 -21.64 -4.83 -2.62
N ARG A 17 -21.14 -5.19 -1.42
CA ARG A 17 -20.52 -6.50 -1.14
C ARG A 17 -19.35 -6.89 -2.04
N ARG A 18 -18.59 -5.91 -2.57
CA ARG A 18 -17.37 -6.15 -3.37
C ARG A 18 -16.08 -6.19 -2.55
N MET A 19 -16.13 -5.72 -1.31
CA MET A 19 -15.00 -5.70 -0.39
C MET A 19 -15.09 -6.86 0.59
N GLN A 20 -13.96 -7.24 1.18
CA GLN A 20 -13.88 -8.16 2.33
C GLN A 20 -14.22 -7.44 3.65
N LEU A 21 -14.84 -6.27 3.57
CA LEU A 21 -15.35 -5.49 4.68
C LEU A 21 -16.85 -5.41 4.56
N ASP A 22 -17.53 -5.46 5.70
CA ASP A 22 -18.98 -5.32 5.73
C ASP A 22 -19.39 -3.92 5.28
N ASP A 23 -20.47 -3.84 4.50
CA ASP A 23 -21.01 -2.56 4.00
C ASP A 23 -21.44 -1.65 5.17
N GLU A 24 -21.74 -2.21 6.35
CA GLU A 24 -22.03 -1.49 7.59
C GLU A 24 -20.83 -0.69 8.11
N THR A 25 -19.62 -1.25 8.01
CA THR A 25 -18.37 -0.54 8.35
C THR A 25 -18.18 0.66 7.41
N CYS A 26 -18.50 0.49 6.13
CA CYS A 26 -18.45 1.59 5.16
C CYS A 26 -19.49 2.68 5.50
N LEU A 27 -20.69 2.29 5.93
CA LEU A 27 -21.73 3.22 6.35
C LEU A 27 -21.36 3.98 7.64
N PHE A 28 -20.70 3.31 8.58
CA PHE A 28 -20.21 3.93 9.82
C PHE A 28 -19.23 5.07 9.52
N TYR A 29 -18.31 4.85 8.57
CA TYR A 29 -17.36 5.87 8.11
C TYR A 29 -17.89 6.75 6.97
N ALA A 30 -19.20 6.75 6.69
CA ALA A 30 -19.74 7.51 5.57
C ALA A 30 -19.44 9.00 5.63
N GLY A 31 -19.30 9.58 6.83
CA GLY A 31 -18.87 10.96 6.99
C GLY A 31 -17.46 11.21 6.44
N PHE A 32 -16.51 10.29 6.68
CA PHE A 32 -15.17 10.37 6.11
C PHE A 32 -15.17 10.04 4.62
N LEU A 33 -15.85 8.97 4.21
CA LEU A 33 -15.91 8.55 2.80
C LEU A 33 -16.62 9.58 1.91
N ALA A 34 -17.60 10.32 2.44
CA ALA A 34 -18.27 11.40 1.72
C ALA A 34 -17.37 12.63 1.51
N HIS A 35 -16.28 12.76 2.27
CA HIS A 35 -15.33 13.85 2.03
C HIS A 35 -14.54 13.56 0.75
N ARG A 36 -14.74 14.42 -0.24
CA ARG A 36 -14.11 14.30 -1.56
C ARG A 36 -12.58 14.46 -1.54
N ARG A 37 -11.99 14.95 -0.45
CA ARG A 37 -10.53 15.10 -0.31
C ARG A 37 -10.02 14.23 0.85
N PRO A 38 -9.25 13.16 0.56
CA PRO A 38 -8.66 12.36 1.62
C PRO A 38 -7.63 13.16 2.40
N ASN A 39 -7.53 12.92 3.71
CA ASN A 39 -6.50 13.52 4.55
C ASN A 39 -5.90 12.48 5.50
N ALA A 40 -4.63 12.66 5.85
CA ALA A 40 -3.87 11.70 6.65
C ALA A 40 -4.44 11.49 8.06
N LEU A 41 -5.04 12.52 8.67
CA LEU A 41 -5.61 12.42 10.01
C LEU A 41 -6.85 11.52 10.04
N SER A 42 -7.80 11.74 9.13
CA SER A 42 -9.00 10.93 8.98
C SER A 42 -8.66 9.51 8.59
N LEU A 43 -7.71 9.31 7.64
CA LEU A 43 -7.22 7.97 7.29
C LEU A 43 -6.67 7.25 8.51
N ARG A 44 -5.77 7.90 9.26
CA ARG A 44 -5.21 7.33 10.49
C ARG A 44 -6.32 6.94 11.48
N ARG A 45 -7.26 7.84 11.76
CA ARG A 45 -8.35 7.59 12.72
C ARG A 45 -9.25 6.43 12.29
N MET A 46 -9.61 6.38 11.02
CA MET A 46 -10.42 5.31 10.44
C MET A 46 -9.71 3.95 10.57
N LEU A 47 -8.40 3.90 10.31
CA LEU A 47 -7.62 2.66 10.42
C LEU A 47 -7.38 2.25 11.87
N GLU A 48 -7.10 3.20 12.78
CA GLU A 48 -6.98 2.92 14.23
C GLU A 48 -8.27 2.30 14.77
N ASP A 49 -9.42 2.87 14.42
CA ASP A 49 -10.73 2.43 14.91
C ASP A 49 -11.18 1.10 14.30
N CYS A 50 -10.93 0.89 12.99
CA CYS A 50 -11.36 -0.32 12.30
C CYS A 50 -10.51 -1.56 12.65
N PHE A 51 -9.22 -1.38 12.95
CA PHE A 51 -8.29 -2.49 13.17
C PHE A 51 -7.82 -2.64 14.61
N ASP A 52 -8.12 -1.68 15.50
CA ASP A 52 -7.66 -1.64 16.89
C ASP A 52 -6.13 -1.74 17.03
N LEU A 53 -5.42 -1.08 16.11
CA LEU A 53 -3.96 -1.07 16.04
C LEU A 53 -3.41 0.37 16.04
N PRO A 54 -2.22 0.62 16.59
CA PRO A 54 -1.57 1.91 16.45
C PRO A 54 -1.20 2.15 14.98
N VAL A 55 -1.65 3.26 14.41
CA VAL A 55 -1.41 3.61 13.00
C VAL A 55 -0.69 4.96 12.89
N ARG A 56 0.27 5.04 11.98
CA ARG A 56 0.88 6.31 11.56
C ARG A 56 0.88 6.42 10.05
N VAL A 57 0.49 7.57 9.53
CA VAL A 57 0.54 7.87 8.09
C VAL A 57 1.73 8.79 7.83
N GLU A 58 2.72 8.28 7.10
CA GLU A 58 3.89 9.04 6.65
C GLU A 58 3.62 9.54 5.23
N GLN A 59 3.39 10.84 5.10
CA GLN A 59 3.13 11.51 3.83
C GLN A 59 4.44 11.77 3.07
N PHE A 60 4.31 12.05 1.78
CA PHE A 60 5.41 12.45 0.89
C PHE A 60 6.54 11.41 0.79
N ARG A 61 6.17 10.15 0.62
CA ARG A 61 7.13 9.06 0.42
C ARG A 61 7.62 9.10 -1.01
N GLY A 62 8.95 9.14 -1.16
CA GLY A 62 9.58 9.05 -2.45
C GLY A 62 9.45 7.65 -3.06
N GLN A 63 9.11 7.59 -4.34
CA GLN A 63 9.06 6.36 -5.12
C GLN A 63 9.62 6.57 -6.53
N TRP A 64 10.06 5.46 -7.13
CA TRP A 64 10.44 5.41 -8.53
C TRP A 64 9.20 5.17 -9.39
N LEU A 65 8.88 6.12 -10.27
CA LEU A 65 7.87 5.97 -11.31
C LEU A 65 8.55 5.51 -12.60
N TYR A 66 8.09 4.38 -13.15
CA TYR A 66 8.58 3.87 -14.42
C TYR A 66 7.89 4.58 -15.58
N LEU A 67 8.69 5.03 -16.54
CA LEU A 67 8.19 5.69 -17.74
C LEU A 67 7.88 4.65 -18.80
N SER A 68 6.69 4.73 -19.40
CA SER A 68 6.39 4.02 -20.64
C SER A 68 7.38 4.41 -21.73
N ALA A 69 7.59 3.54 -22.72
CA ALA A 69 8.50 3.81 -23.84
C ALA A 69 8.18 5.14 -24.55
N ASP A 70 6.90 5.54 -24.59
CA ASP A 70 6.46 6.80 -25.19
C ASP A 70 6.76 8.04 -24.36
N ASN A 71 7.05 7.87 -23.07
CA ASN A 71 7.45 8.95 -22.17
C ASN A 71 8.97 9.00 -21.97
N GLN A 72 9.74 8.05 -22.51
CA GLN A 72 11.19 8.05 -22.46
C GLN A 72 11.80 8.96 -23.51
N SER A 73 12.98 9.50 -23.20
CA SER A 73 13.74 10.33 -24.13
C SER A 73 14.48 9.50 -25.16
N SER A 74 14.34 9.87 -26.43
CA SER A 74 15.10 9.29 -27.54
C SER A 74 15.60 10.37 -28.48
N LEU A 75 16.86 10.30 -28.89
CA LEU A 75 17.39 11.18 -29.92
C LEU A 75 16.79 10.84 -31.29
N PRO A 76 16.80 11.79 -32.24
CA PRO A 76 16.46 11.54 -33.63
C PRO A 76 17.16 10.30 -34.21
N SER A 77 16.37 9.43 -34.85
CA SER A 77 16.84 8.20 -35.50
C SER A 77 16.10 7.98 -36.81
N ARG A 78 16.47 6.94 -37.58
CA ARG A 78 15.73 6.57 -38.80
C ARG A 78 14.28 6.17 -38.54
N GLU A 79 14.03 5.57 -37.38
CA GLU A 79 12.71 5.11 -36.96
C GLU A 79 11.89 6.23 -36.30
N CYS A 80 12.57 7.23 -35.73
CA CYS A 80 11.96 8.40 -35.10
C CYS A 80 12.72 9.68 -35.51
N PRO A 81 12.42 10.27 -36.69
CA PRO A 81 13.21 11.37 -37.25
C PRO A 81 13.25 12.64 -36.39
N GLU A 82 12.21 12.89 -35.60
CA GLU A 82 12.12 14.07 -34.73
C GLU A 82 12.68 13.81 -33.32
N GLY A 83 13.01 12.55 -32.99
CA GLY A 83 13.28 12.15 -31.61
C GLY A 83 12.02 12.25 -30.73
N ARG A 84 12.21 12.09 -29.41
CA ARG A 84 11.13 12.13 -28.42
C ARG A 84 11.68 12.65 -27.10
N ASN A 85 10.96 13.58 -26.46
CA ASN A 85 11.32 14.13 -25.15
C ASN A 85 12.84 14.44 -25.04
N CYS A 86 13.43 15.08 -26.06
CA CYS A 86 14.88 15.23 -26.17
C CYS A 86 15.36 16.68 -26.11
N ALA A 87 14.50 17.60 -25.64
CA ALA A 87 14.85 19.01 -25.45
C ALA A 87 15.39 19.24 -24.02
N LEU A 88 16.64 19.72 -23.95
CA LEU A 88 17.30 20.02 -22.68
C LEU A 88 16.64 21.20 -21.98
N GLY A 89 16.37 21.06 -20.68
CA GLY A 89 15.72 22.10 -19.88
C GLY A 89 14.19 22.16 -20.06
N GLU A 90 13.63 21.35 -20.95
CA GLU A 90 12.19 21.31 -21.22
C GLU A 90 11.58 19.96 -20.87
N ASN A 91 11.98 18.89 -21.56
CA ASN A 91 11.31 17.59 -21.47
C ASN A 91 12.24 16.37 -21.45
N VAL A 92 13.55 16.57 -21.49
CA VAL A 92 14.50 15.44 -21.43
C VAL A 92 14.57 14.80 -20.06
N ILE A 93 14.44 13.48 -20.02
CA ILE A 93 14.58 12.64 -18.83
C ILE A 93 15.67 11.62 -19.09
N VAL A 94 16.55 11.43 -18.09
CA VAL A 94 17.63 10.44 -18.17
C VAL A 94 17.15 9.11 -17.60
N GLY A 95 17.16 8.07 -18.42
CA GLY A 95 16.82 6.70 -18.04
C GLY A 95 15.33 6.37 -18.18
N THR A 96 14.92 5.27 -17.54
CA THR A 96 13.57 4.69 -17.69
C THR A 96 12.64 5.01 -16.52
N ARG A 97 13.09 5.81 -15.55
CA ARG A 97 12.35 6.09 -14.31
C ARG A 97 12.62 7.49 -13.77
N VAL A 98 11.63 8.04 -13.07
CA VAL A 98 11.69 9.35 -12.40
C VAL A 98 11.41 9.17 -10.90
N TRP A 99 12.07 9.95 -10.07
CA TRP A 99 11.78 10.00 -8.64
C TRP A 99 10.64 10.98 -8.36
N SER A 100 9.58 10.54 -7.70
CA SER A 100 8.45 11.38 -7.28
C SER A 100 8.21 11.23 -5.78
N VAL A 101 7.88 12.33 -5.10
CA VAL A 101 7.58 12.38 -3.65
C VAL A 101 6.15 12.79 -3.36
N GLU A 102 5.35 13.09 -4.37
CA GLU A 102 4.02 13.70 -4.18
C GLU A 102 2.90 12.67 -4.14
N ASN A 103 3.10 11.53 -4.80
CA ASN A 103 2.03 10.58 -5.11
C ASN A 103 2.06 9.33 -4.23
N ALA A 104 2.95 9.23 -3.25
CA ALA A 104 3.04 8.06 -2.38
C ALA A 104 3.07 8.43 -0.90
N PHE A 105 2.49 7.54 -0.08
CA PHE A 105 2.53 7.61 1.37
C PHE A 105 2.73 6.21 1.97
N ARG A 106 3.04 6.15 3.25
CA ARG A 106 3.24 4.90 3.99
C ARG A 106 2.31 4.82 5.18
N ILE A 107 1.68 3.66 5.34
CA ILE A 107 0.90 3.32 6.53
C ILE A 107 1.78 2.46 7.41
N ARG A 108 2.17 2.97 8.58
CA ARG A 108 2.90 2.21 9.60
C ARG A 108 1.94 1.66 10.62
N LEU A 109 2.00 0.35 10.86
CA LEU A 109 1.16 -0.38 11.79
C LEU A 109 2.01 -0.97 12.91
N GLY A 110 1.64 -0.72 14.17
CA GLY A 110 2.30 -1.32 15.33
C GLY A 110 2.84 -0.29 16.35
N PRO A 111 3.44 -0.77 17.45
CA PRO A 111 4.08 -2.10 17.55
C PRO A 111 3.13 -3.29 17.73
N LEU A 112 3.29 -4.31 16.88
CA LEU A 112 2.47 -5.51 16.79
C LEU A 112 3.02 -6.67 17.61
N ARG A 113 2.13 -7.56 18.07
CA ARG A 113 2.47 -8.93 18.47
C ARG A 113 2.63 -9.81 17.23
N TYR A 114 3.30 -10.96 17.35
CA TYR A 114 3.59 -11.79 16.18
C TYR A 114 2.31 -12.34 15.50
N HIS A 115 1.28 -12.69 16.28
CA HIS A 115 0.01 -13.15 15.70
C HIS A 115 -0.72 -12.05 14.88
N GLU A 116 -0.67 -10.79 15.31
CA GLU A 116 -1.22 -9.65 14.56
C GLU A 116 -0.42 -9.42 13.26
N PHE A 117 0.90 -9.56 13.34
CA PHE A 117 1.80 -9.47 12.20
C PHE A 117 1.45 -10.50 11.11
N GLU A 118 1.22 -11.76 11.48
CA GLU A 118 0.85 -12.83 10.53
C GLU A 118 -0.49 -12.60 9.83
N GLN A 119 -1.40 -11.83 10.41
CA GLN A 119 -2.66 -11.47 9.75
C GLN A 119 -2.49 -10.30 8.76
N LEU A 120 -1.40 -9.55 8.89
CA LEU A 120 -1.10 -8.34 8.12
C LEU A 120 -0.01 -8.55 7.05
N VAL A 121 0.47 -9.77 6.86
CA VAL A 121 1.32 -10.12 5.70
C VAL A 121 0.46 -10.42 4.46
N PRO A 122 1.03 -10.49 3.25
CA PRO A 122 0.26 -10.71 2.02
C PRO A 122 -0.57 -12.00 1.96
N SER A 123 -0.28 -13.02 2.78
CA SER A 123 -1.12 -14.21 2.90
C SER A 123 -2.28 -14.08 3.90
N GLY A 124 -2.32 -13.00 4.68
CA GLY A 124 -3.35 -12.73 5.67
C GLY A 124 -4.51 -11.90 5.11
N GLU A 125 -5.71 -12.12 5.61
CA GLU A 125 -6.91 -11.39 5.16
C GLU A 125 -6.91 -9.92 5.61
N THR A 126 -6.30 -9.62 6.75
CA THR A 126 -6.35 -8.27 7.36
C THR A 126 -5.65 -7.24 6.50
N LEU A 127 -4.53 -7.59 5.85
CA LEU A 127 -3.86 -6.68 4.92
C LEU A 127 -4.75 -6.32 3.73
N THR A 128 -5.48 -7.30 3.18
CA THR A 128 -6.39 -7.09 2.05
C THR A 128 -7.54 -6.17 2.44
N ARG A 129 -8.16 -6.41 3.61
CA ARG A 129 -9.21 -5.55 4.16
C ARG A 129 -8.73 -4.12 4.38
N LEU A 130 -7.56 -3.97 5.00
CA LEU A 130 -6.94 -2.66 5.22
C LEU A 130 -6.72 -1.92 3.91
N ALA A 131 -6.12 -2.58 2.93
CA ALA A 131 -5.83 -1.97 1.65
C ALA A 131 -7.12 -1.59 0.89
N GLN A 132 -8.16 -2.41 0.95
CA GLN A 132 -9.47 -2.07 0.38
C GLN A 132 -10.08 -0.83 1.03
N LEU A 133 -10.03 -0.72 2.36
CA LEU A 133 -10.53 0.47 3.06
C LEU A 133 -9.74 1.74 2.69
N VAL A 134 -8.42 1.62 2.63
CA VAL A 134 -7.54 2.72 2.19
C VAL A 134 -7.89 3.14 0.77
N ARG A 135 -8.07 2.19 -0.16
CA ARG A 135 -8.44 2.49 -1.55
C ARG A 135 -9.82 3.10 -1.67
N MET A 136 -10.78 2.67 -0.86
CA MET A 136 -12.11 3.27 -0.83
C MET A 136 -12.06 4.73 -0.37
N TYR A 137 -11.21 5.06 0.61
CA TYR A 137 -11.10 6.42 1.14
C TYR A 137 -10.23 7.35 0.29
N VAL A 138 -9.06 6.87 -0.14
CA VAL A 138 -8.04 7.68 -0.83
C VAL A 138 -8.22 7.66 -2.35
N GLY A 139 -8.84 6.62 -2.89
CA GLY A 139 -8.97 6.40 -4.32
C GLY A 139 -7.70 5.81 -4.97
N PRO A 140 -7.68 5.76 -6.31
CA PRO A 140 -6.58 5.18 -7.09
C PRO A 140 -5.43 6.17 -7.38
N GLU A 141 -5.54 7.42 -6.94
CA GLU A 141 -4.62 8.51 -7.32
C GLU A 141 -3.28 8.45 -6.59
N TYR A 142 -3.25 7.88 -5.38
CA TYR A 142 -2.06 7.83 -4.53
C TYR A 142 -1.60 6.38 -4.34
N ASP A 143 -0.32 6.13 -4.52
CA ASP A 143 0.28 4.85 -4.15
C ASP A 143 0.50 4.79 -2.63
N PHE A 144 0.46 3.58 -2.08
CA PHE A 144 0.84 3.39 -0.69
C PHE A 144 1.47 2.04 -0.45
N ASP A 145 2.30 2.00 0.58
CA ASP A 145 2.80 0.78 1.17
C ASP A 145 2.37 0.69 2.64
N VAL A 146 2.40 -0.54 3.15
CA VAL A 146 2.11 -0.87 4.55
C VAL A 146 3.38 -1.40 5.18
N GLN A 147 3.90 -0.66 6.16
CA GLN A 147 5.06 -1.08 6.94
C GLN A 147 4.60 -1.60 8.30
N LEU A 148 4.95 -2.84 8.60
CA LEU A 148 4.65 -3.47 9.87
C LEU A 148 5.80 -3.24 10.85
N VAL A 149 5.47 -2.81 12.07
CA VAL A 149 6.40 -2.67 13.18
C VAL A 149 6.14 -3.80 14.15
N LEU A 150 7.05 -4.75 14.25
CA LEU A 150 6.93 -5.91 15.15
C LEU A 150 7.72 -5.63 16.44
N ARG A 151 7.11 -5.95 17.59
CA ARG A 151 7.76 -5.80 18.89
C ARG A 151 9.09 -6.56 18.94
N ALA A 152 10.11 -5.95 19.52
CA ALA A 152 11.44 -6.56 19.64
C ALA A 152 11.41 -7.94 20.32
N THR A 153 10.52 -8.12 21.30
CA THR A 153 10.34 -9.37 22.05
C THR A 153 9.61 -10.47 21.29
N GLU A 154 8.96 -10.12 20.18
CA GLU A 154 8.10 -11.00 19.37
C GLU A 154 8.80 -11.42 18.07
N VAL A 155 10.04 -10.99 17.83
CA VAL A 155 10.80 -11.35 16.63
C VAL A 155 11.17 -12.83 16.67
N PRO A 156 10.68 -13.65 15.72
CA PRO A 156 10.97 -15.07 15.70
C PRO A 156 12.43 -15.34 15.30
N ALA A 157 12.96 -16.48 15.75
CA ALA A 157 14.24 -16.96 15.27
C ALA A 157 14.10 -17.42 13.80
N SER A 158 14.92 -16.85 12.90
CA SER A 158 14.93 -17.25 11.49
C SER A 158 15.51 -18.66 11.33
N ARG A 159 14.73 -19.57 10.71
CA ARG A 159 15.13 -20.97 10.47
C ARG A 159 14.86 -21.37 9.03
N LEU A 160 15.86 -21.95 8.38
CA LEU A 160 15.72 -22.51 7.03
C LEU A 160 15.03 -23.88 7.10
N GLY A 161 14.10 -24.14 6.17
CA GLY A 161 13.53 -25.47 5.92
C GLY A 161 12.77 -26.11 7.09
N GLY A 162 12.25 -25.32 8.03
CA GLY A 162 11.61 -25.85 9.23
C GLY A 162 10.13 -26.20 9.05
N ASP A 163 9.72 -27.36 9.53
CA ASP A 163 8.31 -27.76 9.79
C ASP A 163 7.77 -27.14 11.09
N GLY A 164 8.38 -26.05 11.55
CA GLY A 164 8.00 -25.36 12.76
C GLY A 164 6.67 -24.61 12.60
N PRO A 165 6.04 -24.19 13.71
CA PRO A 165 4.78 -23.45 13.67
C PRO A 165 4.91 -22.10 12.94
N ILE A 166 6.12 -21.52 12.91
CA ILE A 166 6.42 -20.27 12.21
C ILE A 166 7.25 -20.57 10.97
N GLN A 167 6.69 -20.33 9.79
CA GLN A 167 7.41 -20.45 8.52
C GLN A 167 8.17 -19.16 8.23
N THR A 168 9.49 -19.28 8.02
CA THR A 168 10.35 -18.16 7.62
C THR A 168 10.19 -17.88 6.12
N ARG A 169 9.80 -16.66 5.77
CA ARG A 169 9.59 -16.18 4.40
C ARG A 169 10.46 -14.97 4.13
N LEU A 170 11.21 -15.03 3.03
CA LEU A 170 12.13 -13.97 2.63
C LEU A 170 11.38 -12.67 2.36
N GLY A 171 11.90 -11.57 2.92
CA GLY A 171 11.30 -10.24 2.78
C GLY A 171 10.05 -10.02 3.64
N TRP A 172 9.65 -10.99 4.46
CA TRP A 172 8.49 -10.90 5.34
C TRP A 172 8.91 -10.97 6.81
N ASN A 173 9.39 -12.14 7.25
CA ASN A 173 9.71 -12.43 8.65
C ASN A 173 11.08 -13.12 8.82
N SER A 174 11.99 -12.95 7.85
CA SER A 174 13.32 -13.58 7.83
C SER A 174 14.42 -12.68 8.41
N TRP A 175 14.32 -12.33 9.70
CA TRP A 175 15.35 -11.50 10.35
C TRP A 175 16.59 -12.33 10.73
N LEU A 176 17.75 -11.92 10.24
CA LEU A 176 19.04 -12.50 10.61
C LEU A 176 19.58 -11.81 11.88
N ILE A 177 19.15 -12.29 13.04
CA ILE A 177 19.51 -11.74 14.35
C ILE A 177 20.49 -12.66 15.08
N SER A 178 21.64 -12.11 15.47
CA SER A 178 22.63 -12.79 16.31
C SER A 178 22.40 -12.56 17.81
N ARG A 179 21.57 -11.57 18.15
CA ARG A 179 21.17 -11.20 19.52
C ARG A 179 19.72 -10.73 19.49
N PRO A 180 18.97 -10.86 20.61
CA PRO A 180 17.63 -10.29 20.71
C PRO A 180 17.66 -8.79 20.35
N PRO A 181 16.75 -8.32 19.47
CA PRO A 181 16.71 -6.90 19.11
C PRO A 181 16.37 -6.06 20.34
N ARG A 182 16.96 -4.86 20.40
CA ARG A 182 16.74 -3.89 21.50
C ARG A 182 15.56 -2.96 21.23
N GLU A 183 15.19 -2.82 19.96
CA GLU A 183 14.14 -1.93 19.46
C GLU A 183 13.23 -2.73 18.54
N ASP A 184 12.00 -2.24 18.38
CA ASP A 184 11.00 -2.87 17.49
C ASP A 184 11.49 -2.86 16.04
N VAL A 185 11.27 -3.96 15.34
CA VAL A 185 11.75 -4.13 13.95
C VAL A 185 10.71 -3.62 12.97
N SER A 186 11.15 -2.99 11.88
CA SER A 186 10.24 -2.34 10.91
C SER A 186 10.60 -2.62 9.45
N ASP A 187 11.34 -3.70 9.19
CA ASP A 187 11.83 -4.05 7.86
C ASP A 187 10.73 -4.55 6.91
N ALA A 188 9.64 -5.08 7.46
CA ALA A 188 8.54 -5.65 6.69
C ALA A 188 7.69 -4.54 6.06
N VAL A 189 7.80 -4.39 4.74
CA VAL A 189 7.04 -3.42 3.93
C VAL A 189 6.34 -4.16 2.80
N PHE A 190 5.04 -3.98 2.69
CA PHE A 190 4.21 -4.63 1.68
C PHE A 190 3.47 -3.59 0.83
N VAL A 191 3.48 -3.80 -0.48
CA VAL A 191 2.64 -3.06 -1.42
C VAL A 191 1.41 -3.91 -1.71
N HIS A 192 0.22 -3.32 -1.60
CA HIS A 192 -1.02 -3.99 -1.92
C HIS A 192 -1.96 -3.03 -2.67
N GLU A 193 -2.42 -3.42 -3.86
CA GLU A 193 -3.22 -2.52 -4.70
C GLU A 193 -4.64 -2.31 -4.15
N GLY A 194 -5.15 -3.19 -3.27
CA GLY A 194 -6.45 -3.06 -2.62
C GLY A 194 -7.64 -3.34 -3.53
N TRP A 195 -7.41 -3.90 -4.71
CA TRP A 195 -8.41 -4.46 -5.61
C TRP A 195 -8.12 -5.95 -5.82
N PRO A 196 -9.12 -6.84 -5.94
CA PRO A 196 -8.87 -8.21 -6.39
C PRO A 196 -8.12 -8.14 -7.73
N GLU A 197 -6.96 -8.81 -7.80
CA GLU A 197 -6.00 -8.73 -8.91
C GLU A 197 -6.69 -8.51 -10.25
N ARG A 198 -6.49 -7.34 -10.84
CA ARG A 198 -6.73 -7.18 -12.28
C ARG A 198 -5.59 -7.93 -12.94
N ALA A 199 -5.87 -9.11 -13.48
CA ALA A 199 -4.96 -9.80 -14.39
C ALA A 199 -4.40 -8.77 -15.40
N GLY A 200 -3.09 -8.54 -15.36
CA GLY A 200 -2.41 -7.77 -16.42
C GLY A 200 -1.81 -6.41 -16.05
N ARG A 201 -1.22 -6.24 -14.86
CA ARG A 201 -0.10 -5.29 -14.71
C ARG A 201 1.12 -5.99 -14.15
N GLN A 202 1.76 -6.79 -15.01
CA GLN A 202 3.19 -7.02 -14.88
C GLN A 202 3.87 -5.76 -15.39
N SER A 203 4.49 -5.03 -14.48
CA SER A 203 5.65 -4.20 -14.79
C SER A 203 6.69 -5.08 -15.48
N ALA A 204 6.87 -4.84 -16.77
CA ALA A 204 8.00 -5.28 -17.58
C ALA A 204 8.56 -4.03 -18.28
#